data_AF-A0A660ZPK9-F1
#
_entry.id   AF-A0A660ZPK9-F1
#
_cell.length_a   1.000
_cell.length_b   1.000
_cell.length_c   1.000
_cell.angle_alpha   90.00
_cell.angle_beta   90.00
_cell.angle_gamma   90.00
#
_symmetry.space_group_name_H-M   'P 1'
#
loop_
_entity.id
_entity.type
_entity.pdbx_description
1 polymer ?
#
loop_
_entity_poly.entity_id
_entity_poly.type
_entity_poly.pdbx_seq_one_letter_code
_entity_poly.pdbx_strand_id
1 'polypeptide(L)'
;MSRPRDPWRLALRRFARNRAALAAALLLLLVAVSALTVQWFSPWGVAEQNLEIARQGPSRAHPFGTDEIGRDLFTRTLHGGRISLAVGLVATLVSLLIGTTWGLIAGWRGGRLDELMMRLVDLLYGLPFLFVVVLLVAWFGQSLLLLFIALGAVQWLTTSRIVRAETRRLRDAEFVLAARSIGVPVPM
;
A
#
# COMPACT_ATOMS: atom_id res chain seq x y z
N MET A 1 35.37 -20.99 -6.18
CA MET A 1 33.91 -21.04 -5.95
C MET A 1 33.53 -19.93 -4.98
N SER A 2 33.00 -18.81 -5.47
CA SER A 2 32.53 -17.69 -4.63
C SER A 2 31.19 -18.06 -3.99
N ARG A 3 31.09 -17.96 -2.66
CA ARG A 3 29.82 -18.16 -1.92
C ARG A 3 28.73 -17.28 -2.55
N PRO A 4 27.51 -17.80 -2.80
CA PRO A 4 26.41 -16.96 -3.26
C PRO A 4 26.20 -15.84 -2.24
N ARG A 5 26.40 -14.60 -2.67
CA ARG A 5 26.22 -13.44 -1.80
C ARG A 5 24.74 -13.34 -1.49
N ASP A 6 24.40 -13.39 -0.20
CA ASP A 6 23.03 -13.24 0.30
C ASP A 6 22.38 -11.98 -0.32
N PRO A 7 21.33 -12.14 -1.16
CA PRO A 7 20.71 -11.02 -1.87
C PRO A 7 20.15 -9.96 -0.93
N TRP A 8 19.72 -10.36 0.28
CA TRP A 8 19.25 -9.43 1.30
C TRP A 8 20.37 -8.55 1.85
N ARG A 9 21.54 -9.15 2.13
CA ARG A 9 22.71 -8.38 2.57
C ARG A 9 23.20 -7.40 1.49
N LEU A 10 23.11 -7.77 0.22
CA LEU A 10 23.43 -6.89 -0.90
C LEU A 10 22.43 -5.72 -1.01
N ALA A 11 21.13 -6.00 -0.90
CA ALA A 11 20.09 -4.98 -0.93
C ALA A 11 20.25 -3.99 0.24
N LEU A 12 20.43 -4.49 1.46
CA LEU A 12 20.64 -3.66 2.66
C LEU A 12 21.90 -2.79 2.57
N ARG A 13 23.00 -3.34 2.04
CA ARG A 13 24.23 -2.56 1.82
C ARG A 13 24.04 -1.45 0.78
N ARG A 14 23.29 -1.72 -0.30
CA ARG A 14 22.98 -0.71 -1.32
C ARG A 14 22.07 0.38 -0.76
N PHE A 15 21.07 -0.01 0.03
CA PHE A 15 20.17 0.92 0.71
C PHE A 15 20.93 1.84 1.67
N ALA A 16 21.79 1.27 2.52
CA ALA A 16 22.61 2.02 3.47
C ALA A 16 23.65 2.95 2.81
N ARG A 17 24.06 2.66 1.57
CA ARG A 17 24.94 3.57 0.80
C ARG A 17 24.18 4.72 0.14
N ASN A 18 22.87 4.60 -0.02
CA ASN A 18 22.05 5.62 -0.66
C ASN A 18 21.53 6.63 0.38
N ARG A 19 22.18 7.80 0.45
CA ARG A 19 21.80 8.88 1.39
C ARG A 19 20.35 9.35 1.20
N ALA A 20 19.84 9.38 -0.04
CA ALA A 20 18.45 9.76 -0.31
C ALA A 20 17.48 8.70 0.23
N ALA A 21 17.79 7.42 0.05
CA ALA A 21 16.97 6.33 0.58
C ALA A 21 16.94 6.33 2.12
N LEU A 22 18.09 6.58 2.76
CA LEU A 22 18.16 6.74 4.22
C LEU A 22 17.38 7.96 4.73
N ALA A 23 17.48 9.10 4.05
CA ALA A 23 16.73 10.30 4.40
C ALA A 23 15.22 10.08 4.30
N ALA A 24 14.76 9.42 3.23
CA ALA A 24 13.34 9.07 3.05
C ALA A 24 12.85 8.09 4.13
N ALA A 25 13.66 7.08 4.47
CA ALA A 25 13.32 6.14 5.54
C ALA A 25 13.26 6.81 6.92
N LEU A 26 14.19 7.72 7.22
CA LEU A 26 14.17 8.48 8.45
C LEU A 26 12.93 9.39 8.53
N LEU A 27 12.60 10.09 7.44
CA LEU A 27 11.40 10.91 7.36
C LEU A 27 10.13 10.08 7.57
N LEU A 28 10.01 8.95 6.87
CA LEU A 28 8.87 8.03 7.02
C LEU A 28 8.78 7.49 8.44
N LEU A 29 9.91 7.15 9.07
CA LEU A 29 9.95 6.72 10.47
C LEU A 29 9.48 7.83 11.42
N LEU A 30 9.93 9.07 11.22
CA LEU A 30 9.47 10.22 12.02
C LEU A 30 7.98 10.50 11.85
N VAL A 31 7.46 10.40 10.62
CA VAL A 31 6.02 10.51 10.34
C VAL A 31 5.24 9.38 10.99
N ALA A 32 5.73 8.14 10.89
CA ALA A 32 5.07 6.98 11.49
C ALA A 32 5.06 7.07 13.02
N VAL A 33 6.19 7.41 13.64
CA VAL A 33 6.29 7.57 15.09
C VAL A 33 5.39 8.71 15.56
N SER A 34 5.43 9.88 14.91
CA SER A 34 4.59 11.01 15.30
C SER A 34 3.09 10.72 15.15
N ALA A 35 2.68 10.08 14.05
CA ALA A 35 1.29 9.67 13.85
C ALA A 35 0.83 8.66 14.90
N LEU A 36 1.63 7.62 15.19
CA LEU A 36 1.25 6.56 16.14
C LEU A 36 1.23 7.03 17.60
N THR A 37 2.10 7.97 17.96
CA THR A 37 2.28 8.42 19.35
C THR A 37 1.50 9.70 19.69
N VAL A 38 0.86 10.37 18.73
CA VAL A 38 0.13 11.64 18.95
C VAL A 38 -0.87 11.58 20.10
N GLN A 39 -1.54 10.45 20.29
CA GLN A 39 -2.53 10.26 21.36
C GLN A 39 -1.95 10.35 22.78
N TRP A 40 -0.63 10.21 22.94
CA TRP A 40 0.02 10.24 24.26
C TRP A 40 0.59 11.61 24.61
N PHE A 41 0.89 12.45 23.62
CA PHE A 41 1.54 13.74 23.86
C PHE A 41 0.69 14.94 23.42
N SER A 42 -0.34 14.76 22.59
CA SER A 42 -1.25 15.86 22.28
C SER A 42 -2.20 16.10 23.46
N PRO A 43 -2.29 17.33 23.97
CA PRO A 43 -3.25 17.70 25.02
C PRO A 43 -4.68 17.85 24.50
N TRP A 44 -4.89 17.85 23.18
CA TRP A 44 -6.18 18.15 22.55
C TRP A 44 -6.90 16.88 22.08
N GLY A 45 -8.22 16.83 22.24
CA GLY A 45 -9.05 15.76 21.68
C GLY A 45 -9.19 15.87 20.15
N VAL A 46 -9.17 14.72 19.44
CA VAL A 46 -9.31 14.66 17.96
C VAL A 46 -10.65 15.25 17.46
N ALA A 47 -11.70 15.10 18.27
CA ALA A 47 -13.06 15.55 17.99
C ALA A 47 -13.51 16.70 18.90
N GLU A 48 -12.65 17.19 19.77
CA GLU A 48 -12.95 18.22 20.75
C GLU A 48 -13.11 19.58 20.06
N GLN A 49 -14.28 20.20 20.24
CA GLN A 49 -14.63 21.46 19.58
C GLN A 49 -14.54 22.60 20.59
N ASN A 50 -13.93 23.71 20.18
CA ASN A 50 -13.89 24.94 20.97
C ASN A 50 -14.06 26.16 20.06
N LEU A 51 -15.28 26.69 19.99
CA LEU A 51 -15.62 27.80 19.10
C LEU A 51 -14.88 29.09 19.43
N GLU A 52 -14.38 29.28 20.66
CA GLU A 52 -13.62 30.47 21.06
C GLU A 52 -12.28 30.57 20.32
N ILE A 53 -11.74 29.41 19.94
CA ILE A 53 -10.48 29.30 19.21
C ILE A 53 -10.69 28.93 17.74
N ALA A 54 -11.89 29.13 17.18
CA ALA A 54 -12.18 28.81 15.78
C ALA A 54 -11.35 29.67 14.80
N ARG A 55 -10.89 29.03 13.71
CA ARG A 55 -10.14 29.68 12.61
C ARG A 55 -8.89 30.45 13.06
N GLN A 56 -8.21 29.97 14.09
CA GLN A 56 -6.94 30.54 14.51
C GLN A 56 -5.80 30.03 13.61
N GLY A 57 -4.86 30.94 13.31
CA GLY A 57 -3.64 30.59 12.61
C GLY A 57 -2.66 29.76 13.47
N PRO A 58 -1.52 29.35 12.88
CA PRO A 58 -0.48 28.62 13.59
C PRO A 58 -0.01 29.34 14.86
N SER A 59 0.03 28.62 15.98
CA SER A 59 0.49 29.10 17.28
C SER A 59 1.26 28.02 18.03
N ARG A 60 1.90 28.37 19.16
CA ARG A 60 2.60 27.38 20.00
C ARG A 60 1.65 26.32 20.59
N ALA A 61 0.40 26.70 20.86
CA ALA A 61 -0.64 25.80 21.37
C ALA A 61 -1.27 24.96 20.24
N HIS A 62 -1.40 25.56 19.05
CA HIS A 62 -1.96 24.94 17.85
C HIS A 62 -0.97 25.07 16.69
N PRO A 63 0.03 24.17 16.57
CA PRO A 63 1.11 24.32 15.58
C PRO A 63 0.64 24.49 14.14
N PHE A 64 -0.50 23.86 13.78
CA PHE A 64 -1.11 23.99 12.46
C PHE A 64 -2.36 24.89 12.45
N GLY A 65 -2.68 25.53 13.57
CA GLY A 65 -3.91 26.29 13.77
C GLY A 65 -5.12 25.40 14.05
N THR A 66 -6.30 26.00 13.96
CA THR A 66 -7.58 25.35 14.24
C THR A 66 -8.53 25.46 13.05
N ASP A 67 -9.48 24.54 12.96
CA ASP A 67 -10.51 24.59 11.92
C ASP A 67 -11.69 25.52 12.28
N GLU A 68 -12.72 25.49 11.44
CA GLU A 68 -13.91 26.35 11.58
C GLU A 68 -14.71 26.13 12.87
N ILE A 69 -14.49 25.01 13.55
CA ILE A 69 -15.13 24.67 14.82
C ILE A 69 -14.12 24.52 15.96
N GLY A 70 -12.91 25.05 15.76
CA GLY A 70 -11.88 25.14 16.79
C GLY A 70 -11.18 23.83 17.12
N ARG A 71 -11.22 22.83 16.24
CA ARG A 71 -10.46 21.59 16.45
C ARG A 71 -8.99 21.80 16.07
N ASP A 72 -8.08 21.25 16.87
CA ASP A 72 -6.65 21.34 16.62
C ASP A 72 -6.24 20.56 15.34
N LEU A 73 -5.72 21.28 14.35
CA LEU A 73 -5.37 20.69 13.06
C LEU A 73 -4.15 19.76 13.15
N PHE A 74 -3.20 20.07 14.02
CA PHE A 74 -1.98 19.28 14.18
C PHE A 74 -2.30 17.86 14.67
N THR A 75 -3.11 17.75 15.72
CA THR A 75 -3.58 16.49 16.28
C THR A 75 -4.41 15.71 15.27
N ARG A 76 -5.31 16.37 14.55
CA ARG A 76 -6.14 15.74 13.51
C ARG A 76 -5.31 15.21 12.35
N THR A 77 -4.30 15.95 11.89
CA THR A 77 -3.42 15.52 10.81
C THR A 77 -2.61 14.30 11.20
N LEU A 78 -2.01 14.28 12.39
CA LEU A 78 -1.25 13.12 12.87
C LEU A 78 -2.15 11.91 13.13
N HIS A 79 -3.35 12.12 13.68
CA HIS A 79 -4.34 11.05 13.85
C HIS A 79 -4.79 10.49 12.49
N GLY A 80 -5.06 11.34 11.50
CA GLY A 80 -5.34 10.95 10.12
C GLY A 80 -4.17 10.19 9.50
N GLY A 81 -2.94 10.57 9.82
CA GLY A 81 -1.72 9.86 9.42
C GLY A 81 -1.71 8.38 9.84
N ARG A 82 -2.24 8.04 11.02
CA ARG A 82 -2.38 6.63 11.46
C ARG A 82 -3.27 5.84 10.51
N ILE A 83 -4.39 6.44 10.12
CA ILE A 83 -5.35 5.82 9.19
C ILE A 83 -4.68 5.67 7.82
N SER A 84 -4.00 6.70 7.30
CA SER A 84 -3.28 6.63 6.03
C SER A 84 -2.19 5.55 6.01
N LEU A 85 -1.42 5.42 7.10
CA LEU A 85 -0.41 4.36 7.25
C LEU A 85 -1.04 2.97 7.28
N ALA A 86 -2.14 2.80 8.03
CA ALA A 86 -2.87 1.55 8.09
C ALA A 86 -3.43 1.15 6.71
N VAL A 87 -4.06 2.09 5.99
CA VAL A 87 -4.52 1.90 4.62
C VAL A 87 -3.39 1.45 3.71
N GLY A 88 -2.26 2.16 3.72
CA GLY A 88 -1.12 1.84 2.86
C GLY A 88 -0.55 0.46 3.16
N LEU A 89 -0.46 0.08 4.43
CA LEU A 89 0.04 -1.24 4.84
C LEU A 89 -0.92 -2.37 4.42
N VAL A 90 -2.21 -2.24 4.75
CA VAL A 90 -3.24 -3.24 4.39
C VAL A 90 -3.33 -3.40 2.88
N ALA A 91 -3.38 -2.29 2.14
CA ALA A 91 -3.42 -2.31 0.69
C ALA A 91 -2.19 -3.02 0.10
N THR A 92 -0.99 -2.73 0.61
CA THR A 92 0.25 -3.38 0.17
C THR A 92 0.23 -4.88 0.45
N LEU A 93 -0.24 -5.30 1.63
CA LEU A 93 -0.38 -6.71 1.98
C LEU A 93 -1.37 -7.43 1.06
N VAL A 94 -2.52 -6.83 0.79
CA VAL A 94 -3.52 -7.38 -0.14
C VAL A 94 -2.93 -7.49 -1.55
N SER A 95 -2.24 -6.46 -2.04
CA SER A 95 -1.56 -6.49 -3.33
C SER A 95 -0.48 -7.58 -3.40
N LEU A 96 0.30 -7.75 -2.34
CA LEU A 96 1.36 -8.75 -2.28
C LEU A 96 0.79 -10.17 -2.21
N LEU A 97 -0.29 -10.39 -1.46
CA LEU A 97 -0.89 -11.72 -1.32
C LEU A 97 -1.74 -12.07 -2.53
N ILE A 98 -2.74 -11.25 -2.86
CA ILE A 98 -3.70 -11.54 -3.92
C ILE A 98 -3.09 -11.21 -5.28
N GLY A 99 -2.51 -10.02 -5.43
CA GLY A 99 -1.97 -9.57 -6.72
C GLY A 99 -0.84 -10.46 -7.21
N THR A 100 0.12 -10.79 -6.33
CA THR A 100 1.23 -11.67 -6.70
C THR A 100 0.76 -13.10 -6.99
N THR A 101 -0.10 -13.70 -6.16
CA THR A 101 -0.58 -15.07 -6.43
C THR A 101 -1.40 -15.14 -7.71
N TRP A 102 -2.31 -14.18 -7.93
CA TRP A 102 -3.12 -14.09 -9.15
C TRP A 102 -2.24 -13.93 -10.40
N GLY A 103 -1.27 -13.00 -10.34
CA GLY A 103 -0.35 -12.73 -11.44
C GLY A 103 0.56 -13.92 -11.75
N LEU A 104 1.08 -14.60 -10.71
CA LEU A 104 1.89 -15.81 -10.87
C LEU A 104 1.11 -16.93 -11.55
N ILE A 105 -0.12 -17.21 -11.09
CA ILE A 105 -0.97 -18.26 -11.66
C ILE A 105 -1.30 -17.97 -13.13
N ALA A 106 -1.74 -16.75 -13.43
CA ALA A 106 -2.08 -16.34 -14.79
C ALA A 106 -0.84 -16.39 -15.70
N GLY A 107 0.27 -15.79 -15.27
CA GLY A 107 1.49 -15.69 -16.08
C GLY A 107 2.19 -17.03 -16.29
N TRP A 108 2.14 -17.93 -15.30
CA TRP A 108 2.74 -19.25 -15.41
C TRP A 108 1.96 -20.16 -16.37
N ARG A 109 0.66 -20.37 -16.12
CA ARG A 109 -0.17 -21.28 -16.93
C ARG A 109 -0.42 -20.76 -18.35
N GLY A 110 -0.61 -19.45 -18.53
CA GLY A 110 -0.95 -18.88 -19.83
C GLY A 110 -2.28 -19.41 -20.40
N GLY A 111 -2.44 -19.28 -21.72
CA GLY A 111 -3.59 -19.81 -22.46
C GLY A 111 -4.94 -19.23 -22.02
N ARG A 112 -5.98 -20.08 -22.02
CA ARG A 112 -7.38 -19.70 -21.71
C ARG A 112 -7.58 -19.28 -20.26
N LEU A 113 -6.85 -19.89 -19.31
CA LEU A 113 -6.97 -19.53 -17.89
C LEU A 113 -6.48 -18.10 -17.66
N ASP A 114 -5.33 -17.76 -18.23
CA ASP A 114 -4.79 -16.41 -18.17
C ASP A 114 -5.77 -15.40 -18.78
N GLU A 115 -6.30 -15.68 -19.97
CA GLU A 115 -7.27 -14.81 -20.62
C GLU A 115 -8.52 -14.58 -19.76
N LEU A 116 -9.09 -15.63 -19.18
CA LEU A 116 -10.24 -15.53 -18.27
C LEU A 116 -9.91 -14.71 -17.02
N MET A 117 -8.77 -15.00 -16.38
CA MET A 117 -8.32 -14.30 -15.17
C MET A 117 -8.06 -12.82 -15.43
N MET A 118 -7.45 -12.47 -16.57
CA MET A 118 -7.20 -11.08 -16.92
C MET A 118 -8.47 -10.37 -17.36
N ARG A 119 -9.41 -11.07 -18.01
CA ARG A 119 -10.71 -10.49 -18.36
C ARG A 119 -11.54 -10.10 -17.14
N LEU A 120 -11.43 -10.87 -16.04
CA LEU A 120 -12.00 -10.46 -14.75
C LEU A 120 -11.32 -9.19 -14.22
N VAL A 121 -9.98 -9.13 -14.27
CA VAL A 121 -9.24 -7.93 -13.84
C VAL A 121 -9.59 -6.72 -14.72
N ASP A 122 -9.73 -6.89 -16.03
CA ASP A 122 -10.17 -5.85 -16.98
C ASP A 122 -11.58 -5.35 -16.65
N LEU A 123 -12.51 -6.25 -16.36
CA LEU A 123 -13.87 -5.90 -15.95
C LEU A 123 -13.88 -5.06 -14.67
N LEU A 124 -13.11 -5.47 -13.66
CA LEU A 124 -13.00 -4.73 -12.39
C LEU A 124 -12.35 -3.35 -12.60
N TYR A 125 -11.38 -3.23 -13.50
CA TYR A 125 -10.76 -1.95 -13.87
C TYR A 125 -11.71 -1.00 -14.58
N GLY A 126 -12.71 -1.51 -15.28
CA GLY A 126 -13.73 -0.70 -15.95
C GLY A 126 -14.63 0.04 -14.96
N LEU A 127 -14.67 -0.37 -13.68
CA LEU A 127 -15.46 0.28 -12.65
C LEU A 127 -14.74 1.52 -12.11
N PRO A 128 -15.37 2.70 -12.12
CA PRO A 128 -14.77 3.88 -11.52
C PRO A 128 -14.62 3.69 -10.00
N PHE A 129 -13.38 3.74 -9.51
CA PHE A 129 -13.08 3.50 -8.09
C PHE A 129 -13.92 4.36 -7.14
N LEU A 130 -14.02 5.67 -7.43
CA LEU A 130 -14.80 6.60 -6.61
C LEU A 130 -16.27 6.22 -6.54
N PHE A 131 -16.86 5.70 -7.63
CA PHE A 131 -18.25 5.24 -7.62
C PHE A 131 -18.45 4.07 -6.66
N VAL A 132 -17.57 3.07 -6.68
CA VAL A 132 -17.65 1.91 -5.78
C VAL A 132 -17.57 2.37 -4.32
N VAL A 133 -16.62 3.25 -3.98
CA VAL A 133 -16.46 3.76 -2.61
C VAL A 133 -17.69 4.54 -2.15
N VAL A 134 -18.21 5.45 -2.98
CA VAL A 134 -19.38 6.27 -2.62
C VAL A 134 -20.61 5.39 -2.41
N LEU A 135 -20.85 4.40 -3.28
CA LEU A 135 -21.98 3.47 -3.13
C LEU A 135 -21.88 2.64 -1.85
N LEU A 136 -20.68 2.15 -1.51
CA LEU A 136 -20.47 1.41 -0.26
C LEU A 136 -20.73 2.28 0.97
N VAL A 137 -20.23 3.52 0.98
CA VAL A 137 -20.46 4.45 2.10
C VAL A 137 -21.93 4.86 2.18
N ALA A 138 -22.62 5.05 1.05
CA ALA A 138 -24.03 5.41 1.03
C ALA A 138 -24.93 4.28 1.58
N TRP A 139 -24.61 3.02 1.27
CA TRP A 139 -25.43 1.87 1.69
C TRP A 139 -25.12 1.42 3.12
N PHE A 140 -23.83 1.32 3.47
CA PHE A 140 -23.39 0.74 4.74
C PHE A 140 -22.94 1.79 5.77
N GLY A 141 -22.96 3.07 5.40
CA GLY A 141 -22.48 4.16 6.24
C GLY A 141 -20.95 4.31 6.26
N GLN A 142 -20.47 5.24 7.09
CA GLN A 142 -19.05 5.49 7.26
C GLN A 142 -18.39 4.40 8.11
N SER A 143 -17.63 3.50 7.47
CA SER A 143 -16.86 2.46 8.16
C SER A 143 -15.42 2.43 7.65
N LEU A 144 -14.46 2.53 8.58
CA LEU A 144 -13.04 2.38 8.27
C LEU A 144 -12.72 1.01 7.68
N LEU A 145 -13.44 -0.03 8.12
CA LEU A 145 -13.26 -1.38 7.59
C LEU A 145 -13.64 -1.45 6.11
N LEU A 146 -14.76 -0.84 5.72
CA LEU A 146 -15.20 -0.81 4.32
C LEU A 146 -14.24 -0.01 3.45
N LEU A 147 -13.70 1.09 3.97
CA LEU A 147 -12.65 1.85 3.30
C LEU A 147 -11.41 0.98 3.04
N PHE A 148 -10.96 0.21 4.04
CA PHE A 148 -9.80 -0.67 3.90
C PHE A 148 -10.05 -1.79 2.88
N ILE A 149 -11.23 -2.42 2.92
CA ILE A 149 -11.62 -3.46 1.97
C ILE A 149 -11.68 -2.87 0.55
N ALA A 150 -12.35 -1.74 0.36
CA ALA A 150 -12.50 -1.11 -0.94
C ALA A 150 -11.15 -0.70 -1.55
N LEU A 151 -10.27 -0.09 -0.75
CA LEU A 151 -8.94 0.31 -1.18
C LEU A 151 -8.04 -0.89 -1.48
N GLY A 152 -8.04 -1.90 -0.59
CA GLY A 152 -7.27 -3.13 -0.79
C GLY A 152 -7.72 -3.92 -2.01
N ALA A 153 -9.03 -4.00 -2.25
CA ALA A 153 -9.63 -4.74 -3.36
C ALA A 153 -9.30 -4.17 -4.75
N VAL A 154 -8.77 -2.95 -4.83
CA VAL A 154 -8.39 -2.34 -6.11
C VAL A 154 -6.88 -2.41 -6.34
N GLN A 155 -6.07 -2.26 -5.29
CA GLN A 155 -4.62 -2.18 -5.42
C GLN A 155 -3.99 -3.46 -5.97
N TRP A 156 -4.59 -4.63 -5.71
CA TRP A 156 -4.06 -5.90 -6.20
C TRP A 156 -4.21 -6.08 -7.72
N LEU A 157 -5.16 -5.36 -8.34
CA LEU A 157 -5.43 -5.46 -9.78
C LEU A 157 -4.19 -5.05 -10.59
N THR A 158 -3.59 -3.89 -10.27
CA THR A 158 -2.35 -3.42 -10.91
C THR A 158 -1.20 -4.41 -10.70
N THR A 159 -0.99 -4.84 -9.45
CA THR A 159 0.09 -5.74 -9.09
C THR A 159 -0.02 -7.07 -9.82
N SER A 160 -1.24 -7.60 -10.00
CA SER A 160 -1.47 -8.84 -10.74
C SER A 160 -0.99 -8.77 -12.19
N ARG A 161 -1.19 -7.65 -12.86
CA ARG A 161 -0.75 -7.45 -14.26
C ARG A 161 0.77 -7.36 -14.35
N ILE A 162 1.40 -6.63 -13.43
CA ILE A 162 2.87 -6.49 -13.38
C ILE A 162 3.51 -7.85 -13.11
N VAL A 163 3.04 -8.57 -12.09
CA VAL A 163 3.57 -9.89 -11.74
C VAL A 163 3.33 -10.88 -12.86
N ARG A 164 2.17 -10.87 -13.52
CA ARG A 164 1.90 -11.70 -14.71
C ARG A 164 2.90 -11.44 -15.82
N ALA A 165 3.16 -10.17 -16.14
CA ALA A 165 4.09 -9.80 -17.21
C ALA A 165 5.51 -10.29 -16.90
N GLU A 166 5.97 -10.09 -15.67
CA GLU A 166 7.31 -10.56 -15.25
C GLU A 166 7.37 -12.10 -15.17
N THR A 167 6.30 -12.76 -14.72
CA THR A 167 6.23 -14.23 -14.67
C THR A 167 6.34 -14.82 -16.07
N ARG A 168 5.60 -14.28 -17.06
CA ARG A 168 5.72 -14.70 -18.46
C ARG A 168 7.13 -14.50 -19.00
N ARG A 169 7.73 -13.34 -18.72
CA ARG A 169 9.12 -13.04 -19.12
C ARG A 169 10.11 -14.04 -18.55
N LEU A 170 9.99 -14.37 -17.26
CA LEU A 170 10.89 -15.32 -16.59
C LEU A 170 10.66 -16.75 -17.06
N ARG A 171 9.41 -17.14 -17.31
CA ARG A 171 9.06 -18.49 -17.81
C ARG A 171 9.76 -18.80 -19.14
N ASP A 172 9.91 -17.80 -19.99
CA ASP A 172 10.48 -17.93 -21.32
C ASP A 172 12.00 -17.60 -21.35
N ALA A 173 12.63 -17.43 -20.17
CA ALA A 173 14.06 -17.12 -20.06
C ALA A 173 14.97 -18.35 -20.24
N GLU A 174 16.16 -18.14 -20.80
CA GLU A 174 17.12 -19.20 -21.15
C GLU A 174 17.51 -20.08 -19.95
N PHE A 175 17.66 -19.51 -18.75
CA PHE A 175 18.01 -20.28 -17.55
C PHE A 175 16.88 -21.21 -17.10
N VAL A 176 15.61 -20.87 -17.36
CA VAL A 176 14.48 -21.77 -17.12
C VAL A 176 14.47 -22.89 -18.15
N LEU A 177 14.77 -22.57 -19.42
CA LEU A 177 14.91 -23.58 -20.47
C LEU A 177 16.04 -24.57 -20.17
N ALA A 178 17.20 -24.07 -19.72
CA ALA A 178 18.33 -24.89 -19.29
C ALA A 178 18.00 -25.75 -18.05
N ALA A 179 17.26 -25.20 -17.09
CA ALA A 179 16.79 -25.99 -15.93
C ALA A 179 15.85 -27.14 -16.37
N ARG A 180 15.00 -26.90 -17.38
CA ARG A 180 14.12 -27.93 -17.95
C ARG A 180 14.91 -29.00 -18.70
N SER A 181 15.96 -28.64 -19.46
CA SER A 181 16.75 -29.62 -20.21
C SER A 181 17.55 -30.57 -19.31
N ILE A 182 17.87 -30.15 -18.08
CA ILE A 182 18.50 -31.00 -17.06
C ILE A 182 17.49 -31.76 -16.18
N GLY A 183 16.20 -31.74 -16.52
CA GLY A 183 15.17 -32.57 -15.90
C GLY A 183 14.50 -31.97 -14.65
N VAL A 184 14.61 -30.67 -14.40
CA VAL A 184 13.87 -30.04 -13.28
C VAL A 184 12.36 -30.09 -13.57
N PRO A 185 11.56 -30.75 -12.71
CA PRO A 185 10.12 -30.86 -12.91
C PRO A 185 9.45 -29.50 -12.72
N VAL A 186 8.49 -29.20 -13.59
CA VAL A 186 7.65 -28.00 -13.50
C VAL A 186 6.26 -28.39 -12.98
N PRO A 187 5.68 -27.64 -12.02
CA PRO A 187 4.28 -27.79 -11.69
C PRO A 187 3.42 -27.38 -12.90
N MET A 188 2.54 -28.27 -13.38
CA MET A 188 1.57 -27.99 -14.44
C MET A 188 0.36 -27.18 -13.92
#